data_AF-A0A2V7XUR7-F1
#
_entry.id   AF-A0A2V7XUR7-F1
#
_cell.length_a   1.000
_cell.length_b   1.000
_cell.length_c   1.000
_cell.angle_alpha   90.00
_cell.angle_beta   90.00
_cell.angle_gamma   90.00
#
_symmetry.space_group_name_H-M   'P 1'
#
loop_
_entity.id
_entity.type
_entity.pdbx_description
1 polymer ?
#
loop_
_entity_poly.entity_id
_entity_poly.type
_entity_poly.pdbx_seq_one_letter_code
_entity_poly.pdbx_strand_id
1 'polypeptide(L)'
;MRVLVIAAHMDDEVLGTGATIAKHVKAGDDVTVCVVCKRAYDHKFDPAINQEEKTATRRAAQILGYNKVEFLDLRDELLDERVLDVIVPLEECITRIRPDVVYTHHRGDSNQDHRAVLQASLIACRPISNHKVKKLLCYEVPSSTDIAPAFPEYAFQPNYWVDVAGFVDRKIEAMKAYVREMKEFPHPRSAKGIEVLAQKRGMEIGFGAAEAFMLVRDQWA
;
A
#
# COMPACT_ATOMS: atom_id res chain seq x y z
N MET A 1 18.43 1.80 -1.24
CA MET A 1 17.56 3.00 -1.09
C MET A 1 16.68 2.82 0.14
N ARG A 2 16.09 3.91 0.67
CA ARG A 2 15.04 3.78 1.69
C ARG A 2 13.66 3.89 1.05
N VAL A 3 12.82 2.90 1.29
CA VAL A 3 11.49 2.78 0.71
C VAL A 3 10.46 2.86 1.84
N LEU A 4 9.46 3.71 1.67
CA LEU A 4 8.31 3.77 2.56
C LEU A 4 7.04 3.39 1.80
N VAL A 5 6.32 2.39 2.28
CA VAL A 5 4.96 2.08 1.82
C VAL A 5 3.99 2.59 2.88
N ILE A 6 3.11 3.50 2.49
CA ILE A 6 2.05 4.03 3.34
C ILE A 6 0.79 3.25 3.00
N ALA A 7 0.28 2.51 3.98
CA ALA A 7 -0.91 1.68 3.90
C ALA A 7 -1.97 2.27 4.84
N ALA A 8 -3.20 2.43 4.36
CA ALA A 8 -4.27 2.93 5.21
C ALA A 8 -4.56 1.87 6.27
N HIS A 9 -4.85 0.65 5.80
CA HIS A 9 -5.17 -0.50 6.62
C HIS A 9 -4.09 -1.59 6.56
N MET A 10 -4.23 -2.59 7.45
CA MET A 10 -3.34 -3.73 7.57
C MET A 10 -3.62 -4.80 6.51
N ASP A 11 -3.00 -4.73 5.34
CA ASP A 11 -3.14 -5.65 4.19
C ASP A 11 -2.90 -4.90 2.88
N ASP A 12 -3.28 -3.62 2.84
CA ASP A 12 -3.10 -2.73 1.69
C ASP A 12 -1.67 -2.75 1.14
N GLU A 13 -0.66 -2.86 2.02
CA GLU A 13 0.75 -2.92 1.61
C GLU A 13 1.04 -4.18 0.80
N VAL A 14 0.45 -5.31 1.19
CA VAL A 14 0.62 -6.59 0.48
C VAL A 14 -0.21 -6.57 -0.78
N LEU A 15 -1.48 -6.18 -0.68
CA LEU A 15 -2.44 -6.13 -1.78
C LEU A 15 -1.97 -5.21 -2.92
N GLY A 16 -1.51 -4.01 -2.59
CA GLY A 16 -1.06 -3.03 -3.58
C GLY A 16 0.39 -3.21 -4.03
N THR A 17 1.29 -3.58 -3.12
CA THR A 17 2.75 -3.47 -3.37
C THR A 17 3.57 -4.70 -2.95
N GLY A 18 2.95 -5.78 -2.48
CA GLY A 18 3.64 -6.89 -1.82
C GLY A 18 4.76 -7.52 -2.65
N ALA A 19 4.56 -7.66 -3.96
CA ALA A 19 5.58 -8.26 -4.83
C ALA A 19 6.72 -7.27 -5.11
N THR A 20 6.41 -5.97 -5.25
CA THR A 20 7.39 -4.88 -5.36
C THR A 20 8.19 -4.70 -4.08
N ILE A 21 7.58 -4.83 -2.91
CA ILE A 21 8.28 -4.87 -1.61
C ILE A 21 9.31 -6.00 -1.61
N ALA A 22 8.90 -7.22 -1.96
CA ALA A 22 9.81 -8.36 -2.00
C ALA A 22 10.97 -8.16 -3.00
N LYS A 23 10.71 -7.47 -4.12
CA LYS A 23 11.73 -7.10 -5.10
C LYS A 23 12.70 -6.03 -4.57
N HIS A 24 12.21 -5.00 -3.87
CA HIS A 24 13.04 -4.02 -3.18
C HIS A 24 13.96 -4.67 -2.15
N VAL A 25 13.41 -5.55 -1.29
CA VAL A 25 14.19 -6.31 -0.31
C VAL A 25 15.27 -7.15 -1.01
N LYS A 26 14.94 -7.83 -2.11
CA LYS A 26 15.91 -8.61 -2.90
C LYS A 26 17.03 -7.74 -3.48
N ALA A 27 16.75 -6.48 -3.81
CA ALA A 27 17.73 -5.51 -4.29
C ALA A 27 18.58 -4.88 -3.17
N GLY A 28 18.32 -5.20 -1.90
CA GLY A 28 19.04 -4.63 -0.75
C GLY A 28 18.51 -3.26 -0.31
N ASP A 29 17.30 -2.88 -0.72
CA ASP A 29 16.65 -1.67 -0.24
C ASP A 29 16.10 -1.85 1.19
N ASP A 30 16.15 -0.76 1.97
CA ASP A 30 15.62 -0.70 3.33
C ASP A 30 14.14 -0.29 3.28
N VAL A 31 13.25 -1.27 3.47
CA VAL A 31 11.80 -1.08 3.35
C VAL A 31 11.15 -0.91 4.73
N THR A 32 10.38 0.17 4.88
CA THR A 32 9.47 0.39 6.01
C THR A 32 8.03 0.46 5.52
N VAL A 33 7.12 -0.19 6.22
CA VAL A 33 5.67 -0.04 6.03
C VAL A 33 5.09 0.80 7.15
N CYS A 34 4.33 1.83 6.81
CA CYS A 34 3.59 2.67 7.74
C CYS A 34 2.10 2.39 7.58
N VAL A 35 1.50 1.74 8.56
CA VAL A 35 0.05 1.47 8.63
C VAL A 35 -0.61 2.60 9.41
N VAL A 36 -1.62 3.23 8.80
CA VAL A 36 -2.21 4.47 9.32
C VAL A 36 -3.26 4.18 10.39
N CYS A 37 -4.25 3.33 10.12
CA CYS A 37 -5.33 3.05 11.07
C CYS A 37 -5.11 1.76 11.87
N LYS A 38 -5.75 1.71 13.04
CA LYS A 38 -6.12 0.45 13.70
C LYS A 38 -7.20 -0.22 12.88
N ARG A 39 -7.32 -1.56 12.99
CA ARG A 39 -8.41 -2.28 12.36
C ARG A 39 -9.70 -2.21 13.20
N ALA A 40 -10.79 -1.87 12.55
CA ALA A 40 -12.16 -2.11 12.99
C ALA A 40 -12.87 -3.06 12.01
N TYR A 41 -13.86 -3.78 12.49
CA TYR A 41 -14.75 -4.59 11.66
C TYR A 41 -16.19 -4.31 12.07
N ASP A 42 -17.11 -4.32 11.11
CA ASP A 42 -18.54 -4.04 11.33
C ASP A 42 -18.76 -2.73 12.11
N HIS A 43 -17.96 -1.69 11.79
CA HIS A 43 -17.97 -0.38 12.45
C HIS A 43 -17.63 -0.41 13.95
N LYS A 44 -16.97 -1.46 14.42
CA LYS A 44 -16.60 -1.66 15.83
C LYS A 44 -15.13 -1.95 15.99
N PHE A 45 -14.51 -1.22 16.90
CA PHE A 45 -13.14 -1.48 17.31
C PHE A 45 -13.09 -2.56 18.40
N ASP A 46 -12.34 -3.62 18.13
CA ASP A 46 -11.97 -4.64 19.12
C ASP A 46 -10.45 -4.67 19.28
N PRO A 47 -9.91 -4.35 20.47
CA PRO A 47 -8.47 -4.37 20.72
C PRO A 47 -7.79 -5.72 20.46
N ALA A 48 -8.48 -6.83 20.74
CA ALA A 48 -7.94 -8.17 20.53
C ALA A 48 -7.81 -8.48 19.04
N ILE A 49 -8.85 -8.18 18.26
CA ILE A 49 -8.82 -8.36 16.80
C ILE A 49 -7.74 -7.45 16.19
N ASN A 50 -7.67 -6.18 16.57
CA ASN A 50 -6.63 -5.27 16.09
C ASN A 50 -5.21 -5.79 16.40
N GLN A 51 -5.00 -6.40 17.57
CA GLN A 51 -3.71 -6.99 17.92
C GLN A 51 -3.39 -8.25 17.11
N GLU A 52 -4.40 -9.06 16.77
CA GLU A 52 -4.25 -10.18 15.83
C GLU A 52 -3.83 -9.69 14.44
N GLU A 53 -4.47 -8.64 13.92
CA GLU A 53 -4.14 -8.07 12.61
C GLU A 53 -2.73 -7.45 12.61
N LYS A 54 -2.31 -6.74 13.67
CA LYS A 54 -0.90 -6.30 13.81
C LYS A 54 0.09 -7.46 13.79
N THR A 55 -0.31 -8.61 14.33
CA THR A 55 0.50 -9.84 14.32
C THR A 55 0.52 -10.45 12.92
N ALA A 56 -0.59 -10.41 12.18
CA ALA A 56 -0.64 -10.77 10.77
C ALA A 56 0.28 -9.88 9.93
N THR A 57 0.26 -8.56 10.12
CA THR A 57 1.18 -7.63 9.44
C THR A 57 2.64 -7.96 9.68
N ARG A 58 3.03 -8.26 10.92
CA ARG A 58 4.42 -8.65 11.20
C ARG A 58 4.80 -9.99 10.55
N ARG A 59 3.88 -10.95 10.47
CA ARG A 59 4.10 -12.22 9.75
C ARG A 59 4.23 -11.99 8.25
N ALA A 60 3.36 -11.20 7.65
CA ALA A 60 3.46 -10.78 6.26
C ALA A 60 4.80 -10.08 5.98
N ALA A 61 5.24 -9.21 6.89
CA ALA A 61 6.53 -8.54 6.80
C ALA A 61 7.70 -9.51 6.76
N GLN A 62 7.73 -10.49 7.66
CA GLN A 62 8.73 -11.56 7.65
C GLN A 62 8.71 -12.36 6.35
N ILE A 63 7.52 -12.70 5.85
CA ILE A 63 7.36 -13.43 4.59
C ILE A 63 7.92 -12.61 3.44
N LEU A 64 7.61 -11.31 3.33
CA LEU A 64 8.11 -10.42 2.27
C LEU A 64 9.59 -10.02 2.46
N GLY A 65 10.12 -10.17 3.68
CA GLY A 65 11.54 -10.01 4.02
C GLY A 65 11.95 -8.62 4.52
N TYR A 66 10.99 -7.80 4.97
CA TYR A 66 11.27 -6.54 5.66
C TYR A 66 10.93 -6.65 7.15
N ASN A 67 11.48 -5.76 7.98
CA ASN A 67 11.38 -5.85 9.44
C ASN A 67 10.88 -4.56 10.13
N LYS A 68 10.66 -3.48 9.38
CA LYS A 68 10.20 -2.20 9.92
C LYS A 68 8.72 -1.98 9.59
N VAL A 69 7.90 -1.99 10.63
CA VAL A 69 6.48 -1.62 10.57
C VAL A 69 6.21 -0.53 11.58
N GLU A 70 5.63 0.57 11.14
CA GLU A 70 5.17 1.68 11.95
C GLU A 70 3.65 1.66 11.97
N PHE A 71 3.05 1.71 13.16
CA PHE A 71 1.59 1.82 13.32
C PHE A 71 1.27 3.19 13.88
N LEU A 72 0.53 4.01 13.13
CA LEU A 72 0.09 5.34 13.60
C LEU A 72 -1.15 5.26 14.49
N ASP A 73 -1.83 4.12 14.46
CA ASP A 73 -2.90 3.77 15.39
C ASP A 73 -4.09 4.75 15.35
N LEU A 74 -4.33 5.39 14.20
CA LEU A 74 -5.47 6.27 13.96
C LEU A 74 -6.79 5.48 13.87
N ARG A 75 -7.92 6.18 13.90
CA ARG A 75 -9.24 5.54 13.87
C ARG A 75 -9.57 5.09 12.45
N ASP A 76 -9.89 3.81 12.32
CA ASP A 76 -10.44 3.24 11.08
C ASP A 76 -11.75 3.95 10.68
N GLU A 77 -12.03 3.96 9.39
CA GLU A 77 -13.23 4.48 8.74
C GLU A 77 -13.44 6.01 8.84
N LEU A 78 -12.53 6.75 9.51
CA LEU A 78 -12.70 8.16 9.88
C LEU A 78 -11.51 9.06 9.49
N LEU A 79 -10.62 8.59 8.61
CA LEU A 79 -9.42 9.37 8.26
C LEU A 79 -9.73 10.63 7.44
N ASP A 80 -10.91 10.69 6.83
CA ASP A 80 -11.40 11.83 6.06
C ASP A 80 -12.09 12.93 6.91
N GLU A 81 -12.46 12.64 8.18
CA GLU A 81 -13.07 13.64 9.08
C GLU A 81 -12.16 14.85 9.30
N ARG A 82 -10.87 14.58 9.54
CA ARG A 82 -9.85 15.62 9.77
C ARG A 82 -8.49 15.14 9.29
N VAL A 83 -8.26 15.29 7.98
CA VAL A 83 -7.01 14.87 7.29
C VAL A 83 -5.73 15.40 7.96
N LEU A 84 -5.79 16.52 8.69
CA LEU A 84 -4.67 17.03 9.49
C LEU A 84 -4.15 16.01 10.51
N ASP A 85 -5.04 15.18 11.08
CA ASP A 85 -4.69 14.14 12.05
C ASP A 85 -3.94 12.97 11.40
N VAL A 86 -3.98 12.88 10.06
CA VAL A 86 -3.16 11.96 9.26
C VAL A 86 -1.86 12.64 8.80
N ILE A 87 -1.93 13.92 8.41
CA ILE A 87 -0.77 14.69 7.92
C ILE A 87 0.34 14.75 8.97
N VAL A 88 0.02 15.17 10.19
CA VAL A 88 1.04 15.43 11.22
C VAL A 88 1.84 14.16 11.56
N PRO A 89 1.21 13.01 11.88
CA PRO A 89 1.96 11.78 12.15
C PRO A 89 2.71 11.25 10.91
N LEU A 90 2.18 11.44 9.70
CA LEU A 90 2.91 11.06 8.47
C LEU A 90 4.15 11.93 8.24
N GLU A 91 4.09 13.24 8.48
CA GLU A 91 5.26 14.13 8.39
C GLU A 91 6.35 13.72 9.39
N GLU A 92 5.98 13.34 10.62
CA GLU A 92 6.91 12.82 11.63
C GLU A 92 7.53 11.49 11.18
N CYS A 93 6.71 10.57 10.65
CA CYS A 93 7.15 9.29 10.11
C CYS A 93 8.14 9.47 8.95
N ILE A 94 7.82 10.32 7.97
CA ILE A 94 8.68 10.64 6.82
C ILE A 94 9.96 11.34 7.27
N THR A 95 9.90 12.24 8.25
CA THR A 95 11.08 12.93 8.78
C THR A 95 12.03 11.98 9.50
N ARG A 96 11.50 10.98 10.23
CA ARG A 96 12.30 9.95 10.91
C ARG A 96 12.92 8.97 9.92
N ILE A 97 12.13 8.44 8.99
CA ILE A 97 12.57 7.41 8.03
C ILE A 97 13.46 8.00 6.94
N ARG A 98 13.15 9.22 6.50
CA ARG A 98 13.78 9.92 5.37
C ARG A 98 13.79 9.09 4.07
N PRO A 99 12.64 8.61 3.57
CA PRO A 99 12.58 7.71 2.41
C PRO A 99 12.99 8.39 1.10
N ASP A 100 13.65 7.64 0.22
CA ASP A 100 13.93 8.06 -1.17
C ASP A 100 12.68 7.85 -2.05
N VAL A 101 11.97 6.75 -1.82
CA VAL A 101 10.77 6.31 -2.56
C VAL A 101 9.61 6.16 -1.60
N VAL A 102 8.44 6.70 -1.97
CA VAL A 102 7.18 6.52 -1.25
C VAL A 102 6.13 5.89 -2.16
N TYR A 103 5.47 4.85 -1.68
CA TYR A 103 4.27 4.26 -2.25
C TYR A 103 3.07 4.61 -1.37
N THR A 104 1.98 5.09 -1.97
CA THR A 104 0.73 5.44 -1.26
C THR A 104 -0.49 5.08 -2.11
N HIS A 105 -1.70 5.31 -1.59
CA HIS A 105 -2.95 4.96 -2.26
C HIS A 105 -3.25 5.79 -3.52
N HIS A 106 -4.10 5.26 -4.40
CA HIS A 106 -4.65 5.97 -5.55
C HIS A 106 -5.80 6.92 -5.17
N ARG A 107 -5.93 8.05 -5.89
CA ARG A 107 -6.93 9.10 -5.59
C ARG A 107 -8.37 8.69 -5.85
N GLY A 108 -8.55 7.79 -6.81
CA GLY A 108 -9.84 7.33 -7.30
C GLY A 108 -10.34 6.10 -6.58
N ASP A 109 -9.70 5.71 -5.48
CA ASP A 109 -10.10 4.53 -4.73
C ASP A 109 -11.50 4.72 -4.11
N SER A 110 -12.31 3.66 -4.07
CA SER A 110 -13.67 3.71 -3.50
C SER A 110 -13.67 3.90 -1.98
N ASN A 111 -12.60 3.52 -1.30
CA ASN A 111 -12.44 3.68 0.14
C ASN A 111 -12.00 5.11 0.49
N GLN A 112 -12.74 5.78 1.38
CA GLN A 112 -12.50 7.13 1.86
C GLN A 112 -11.19 7.29 2.63
N ASP A 113 -10.78 6.27 3.40
CA ASP A 113 -9.53 6.28 4.15
C ASP A 113 -8.34 6.22 3.20
N HIS A 114 -8.44 5.45 2.11
CA HIS A 114 -7.41 5.44 1.06
C HIS A 114 -7.23 6.83 0.45
N ARG A 115 -8.34 7.52 0.16
CA ARG A 115 -8.32 8.88 -0.37
C ARG A 115 -7.73 9.89 0.62
N ALA A 116 -8.10 9.81 1.90
CA ALA A 116 -7.58 10.66 2.96
C ALA A 116 -6.06 10.46 3.15
N VAL A 117 -5.61 9.20 3.15
CA VAL A 117 -4.19 8.86 3.25
C VAL A 117 -3.40 9.37 2.05
N LEU A 118 -3.93 9.31 0.83
CA LEU A 118 -3.30 9.95 -0.31
C LEU A 118 -3.20 11.47 -0.12
N GLN A 119 -4.29 12.14 0.25
CA GLN A 119 -4.29 13.60 0.46
C GLN A 119 -3.22 14.01 1.47
N ALA A 120 -3.13 13.29 2.59
CA ALA A 120 -2.11 13.51 3.60
C ALA A 120 -0.70 13.22 3.07
N SER A 121 -0.52 12.13 2.33
CA SER A 121 0.76 11.73 1.73
C SER A 121 1.30 12.78 0.76
N LEU A 122 0.44 13.37 -0.09
CA LEU A 122 0.84 14.43 -1.03
C LEU A 122 1.37 15.67 -0.32
N ILE A 123 0.74 16.05 0.79
CA ILE A 123 1.16 17.18 1.62
C ILE A 123 2.47 16.85 2.35
N ALA A 124 2.53 15.69 3.01
CA ALA A 124 3.71 15.28 3.79
C ALA A 124 4.95 15.03 2.90
N CYS A 125 4.74 14.64 1.64
CA CYS A 125 5.79 14.43 0.63
C CYS A 125 5.98 15.64 -0.31
N ARG A 126 5.53 16.86 0.04
CA ARG A 126 5.68 18.04 -0.83
C ARG A 126 7.17 18.33 -1.13
N PRO A 127 7.56 18.83 -2.32
CA PRO A 127 8.98 18.98 -2.69
C PRO A 127 9.81 19.90 -1.78
N ILE A 128 9.15 20.76 -1.01
CA ILE A 128 9.75 21.77 -0.12
C ILE A 128 9.66 21.39 1.37
N SER A 129 9.37 20.12 1.68
CA SER A 129 9.39 19.61 3.07
C SER A 129 10.82 19.44 3.61
N ASN A 130 10.94 19.29 4.93
CA ASN A 130 12.21 19.07 5.64
C ASN A 130 13.03 17.89 5.09
N HIS A 131 12.34 16.85 4.60
CA HIS A 131 12.95 15.75 3.87
C HIS A 131 12.35 15.65 2.48
N LYS A 132 13.22 15.57 1.46
CA LYS A 132 12.83 15.55 0.05
C LYS A 132 12.70 14.12 -0.46
N VAL A 133 11.45 13.69 -0.67
CA VAL A 133 11.12 12.41 -1.30
C VAL A 133 11.33 12.52 -2.81
N LYS A 134 12.23 11.70 -3.36
CA LYS A 134 12.64 11.73 -4.78
C LYS A 134 11.55 11.15 -5.67
N LYS A 135 10.99 10.01 -5.27
CA LYS A 135 9.99 9.28 -6.05
C LYS A 135 8.71 9.05 -5.25
N LEU A 136 7.57 9.45 -5.79
CA LEU A 136 6.25 9.23 -5.20
C LEU A 136 5.35 8.51 -6.21
N LEU A 137 4.85 7.34 -5.80
CA LEU A 137 4.04 6.43 -6.60
C LEU A 137 2.72 6.16 -5.88
N CYS A 138 1.63 6.05 -6.63
CA CYS A 138 0.35 5.57 -6.12
C CYS A 138 0.09 4.13 -6.59
N TYR A 139 -0.43 3.27 -5.72
CA TYR A 139 -0.81 1.90 -6.05
C TYR A 139 -2.33 1.72 -6.07
N GLU A 140 -2.78 0.66 -6.76
CA GLU A 140 -4.18 0.19 -6.72
C GLU A 140 -4.36 -0.87 -5.61
N VAL A 141 -5.57 -0.97 -5.08
CA VAL A 141 -5.93 -1.98 -4.07
C VAL A 141 -7.07 -2.86 -4.59
N PRO A 142 -6.87 -4.19 -4.71
CA PRO A 142 -7.93 -5.16 -4.96
C PRO A 142 -9.13 -5.05 -4.02
N SER A 143 -10.33 -5.13 -4.59
CA SER A 143 -11.65 -4.87 -3.96
C SER A 143 -11.85 -3.43 -3.46
N SER A 144 -11.15 -2.47 -4.04
CA SER A 144 -11.30 -1.06 -3.68
C SER A 144 -11.14 -0.16 -4.90
N THR A 145 -9.99 -0.22 -5.57
CA THR A 145 -9.72 0.56 -6.79
C THR A 145 -10.47 -0.02 -8.00
N ASP A 146 -10.52 -1.35 -8.13
CA ASP A 146 -11.16 -2.08 -9.23
C ASP A 146 -12.70 -2.04 -9.19
N ILE A 147 -13.28 -1.72 -8.03
CA ILE A 147 -14.73 -1.57 -7.84
C ILE A 147 -15.18 -0.10 -7.72
N ALA A 148 -14.26 0.84 -7.91
CA ALA A 148 -14.59 2.26 -7.88
C ALA A 148 -15.58 2.60 -9.03
N PRO A 149 -16.46 3.61 -8.84
CA PRO A 149 -17.39 4.02 -9.87
C PRO A 149 -16.67 4.30 -11.21
N ALA A 150 -17.28 3.92 -12.32
CA ALA A 150 -16.69 4.06 -13.66
C ALA A 150 -16.72 5.50 -14.20
N PHE A 151 -16.41 6.49 -13.34
CA PHE A 151 -16.23 7.88 -13.73
C PHE A 151 -14.73 8.19 -13.93
N PRO A 152 -14.37 9.09 -14.87
CA PRO A 152 -12.96 9.38 -15.18
C PRO A 152 -12.11 9.80 -13.98
N GLU A 153 -12.69 10.48 -12.99
CA GLU A 153 -12.02 10.91 -11.77
C GLU A 153 -11.55 9.76 -10.87
N TYR A 154 -12.22 8.61 -10.95
CA TYR A 154 -11.91 7.39 -10.17
C TYR A 154 -11.04 6.39 -10.94
N ALA A 155 -10.75 6.64 -12.22
CA ALA A 155 -10.02 5.70 -13.05
C ALA A 155 -8.56 5.57 -12.62
N PHE A 156 -8.14 4.33 -12.32
CA PHE A 156 -6.72 4.00 -12.17
C PHE A 156 -6.04 3.91 -13.53
N GLN A 157 -5.18 4.89 -13.82
CA GLN A 157 -4.48 5.04 -15.10
C GLN A 157 -2.96 4.84 -14.87
N PRO A 158 -2.48 3.58 -14.77
CA PRO A 158 -1.08 3.34 -14.49
C PRO A 158 -0.19 3.87 -15.61
N ASN A 159 0.97 4.39 -15.21
CA ASN A 159 2.01 4.88 -16.11
C ASN A 159 3.41 4.40 -15.67
N TYR A 160 3.47 3.49 -14.70
CA TYR A 160 4.68 2.90 -14.16
C TYR A 160 4.41 1.44 -13.80
N TRP A 161 5.29 0.52 -14.21
CA TRP A 161 5.16 -0.91 -13.94
C TRP A 161 6.46 -1.44 -13.36
N VAL A 162 6.33 -2.35 -12.39
CA VAL A 162 7.44 -3.12 -11.86
C VAL A 162 7.26 -4.56 -12.30
N ASP A 163 8.22 -5.11 -13.04
CA ASP A 163 8.28 -6.54 -13.31
C ASP A 163 8.41 -7.30 -11.98
N VAL A 164 7.42 -8.11 -11.64
CA VAL A 164 7.41 -8.90 -10.41
C VAL A 164 7.33 -10.40 -10.68
N ALA A 165 7.69 -10.83 -11.90
CA ALA A 165 7.84 -12.23 -12.21
C ALA A 165 8.78 -12.91 -11.19
N GLY A 166 8.33 -14.02 -10.60
CA GLY A 166 9.04 -14.73 -9.52
C GLY A 166 8.81 -14.20 -8.10
N PHE A 167 8.02 -13.13 -7.91
CA PHE A 167 7.69 -12.58 -6.58
C PHE A 167 6.19 -12.68 -6.23
N VAL A 168 5.33 -13.01 -7.18
CA VAL A 168 3.86 -13.10 -6.99
C VAL A 168 3.48 -14.14 -5.94
N ASP A 169 4.08 -15.34 -5.97
CA ASP A 169 3.81 -16.38 -4.97
C ASP A 169 4.13 -15.90 -3.56
N ARG A 170 5.22 -15.16 -3.39
CA ARG A 170 5.61 -14.60 -2.10
C ARG A 170 4.61 -13.55 -1.59
N LYS A 171 4.04 -12.74 -2.48
CA LYS A 171 2.92 -11.83 -2.17
C LYS A 171 1.68 -12.61 -1.73
N ILE A 172 1.33 -13.69 -2.43
CA ILE A 172 0.19 -14.55 -2.08
C ILE A 172 0.42 -15.21 -0.71
N GLU A 173 1.62 -15.75 -0.44
CA GLU A 173 1.96 -16.31 0.88
C GLU A 173 1.88 -15.27 1.99
N ALA A 174 2.33 -14.03 1.73
CA ALA A 174 2.19 -12.94 2.69
C ALA A 174 0.72 -12.59 2.96
N MET A 175 -0.11 -12.58 1.91
CA MET A 175 -1.56 -12.30 2.04
C MET A 175 -2.28 -13.33 2.91
N LYS A 176 -1.84 -14.61 2.88
CA LYS A 176 -2.41 -15.66 3.74
C LYS A 176 -2.21 -15.40 5.24
N ALA A 177 -1.30 -14.51 5.64
CA ALA A 177 -1.17 -14.11 7.05
C ALA A 177 -2.43 -13.37 7.55
N TYR A 178 -3.10 -12.63 6.66
CA TYR A 178 -4.31 -11.85 6.92
C TYR A 178 -5.57 -12.70 6.72
N VAL A 179 -5.82 -13.61 7.66
CA VAL A 179 -6.87 -14.64 7.54
C VAL A 179 -8.26 -14.06 7.30
N ARG A 180 -8.59 -12.90 7.88
CA ARG A 180 -9.90 -12.26 7.70
C ARG A 180 -10.05 -11.60 6.33
N GLU A 181 -8.94 -11.22 5.72
CA GLU A 181 -8.88 -10.46 4.46
C GLU A 181 -8.70 -11.33 3.24
N MET A 182 -8.00 -12.46 3.40
CA MET A 182 -7.90 -13.48 2.39
C MET A 182 -9.30 -14.06 2.11
N LYS A 183 -9.74 -14.00 0.85
CA LYS A 183 -11.04 -14.48 0.41
C LYS A 183 -10.89 -15.57 -0.64
N GLU A 184 -11.98 -16.30 -0.89
CA GLU A 184 -12.06 -17.24 -2.00
C GLU A 184 -12.35 -16.54 -3.33
N PHE A 185 -11.90 -17.15 -4.43
CA PHE A 185 -12.27 -16.69 -5.76
C PHE A 185 -13.80 -16.81 -5.94
N PRO A 186 -14.52 -15.83 -6.53
CA PRO A 186 -14.05 -14.77 -7.45
C PRO A 186 -13.62 -13.45 -6.79
N HIS A 187 -13.47 -13.37 -5.47
CA HIS A 187 -13.05 -12.13 -4.83
C HIS A 187 -11.63 -11.73 -5.28
N PRO A 188 -11.35 -10.45 -5.60
CA PRO A 188 -10.07 -10.03 -6.16
C PRO A 188 -8.90 -10.15 -5.16
N ARG A 189 -9.18 -10.17 -3.85
CA ARG A 189 -8.19 -10.48 -2.79
C ARG A 189 -7.80 -11.97 -2.70
N SER A 190 -8.47 -12.86 -3.44
CA SER A 190 -8.11 -14.28 -3.44
C SER A 190 -6.73 -14.51 -4.06
N ALA A 191 -6.10 -15.66 -3.75
CA ALA A 191 -4.82 -16.03 -4.35
C ALA A 191 -4.89 -15.98 -5.89
N LYS A 192 -6.00 -16.47 -6.44
CA LYS A 192 -6.22 -16.44 -7.89
C LYS A 192 -6.46 -15.03 -8.42
N GLY A 193 -7.22 -14.20 -7.69
CA GLY A 193 -7.44 -12.79 -8.05
C GLY A 193 -6.14 -11.99 -8.09
N ILE A 194 -5.29 -12.14 -7.08
CA ILE A 194 -3.96 -11.51 -7.01
C ILE A 194 -3.07 -11.93 -8.18
N GLU A 195 -3.03 -13.24 -8.48
CA GLU A 195 -2.26 -13.76 -9.62
C GLU A 195 -2.76 -13.20 -10.95
N VAL A 196 -4.08 -13.23 -11.18
CA VAL A 196 -4.71 -12.74 -12.41
C VAL A 196 -4.46 -11.25 -12.61
N LEU A 197 -4.57 -10.44 -11.55
CA LEU A 197 -4.26 -9.01 -11.64
C LEU A 197 -2.80 -8.78 -12.02
N ALA A 198 -1.87 -9.50 -11.40
CA ALA A 198 -0.44 -9.37 -11.72
C ALA A 198 -0.15 -9.75 -13.18
N GLN A 199 -0.76 -10.83 -13.69
CA GLN A 199 -0.65 -11.23 -15.10
C GLN A 199 -1.27 -10.18 -16.03
N LYS A 200 -2.45 -9.65 -15.69
CA LYS A 200 -3.13 -8.60 -16.45
C LYS A 200 -2.27 -7.35 -16.59
N ARG A 201 -1.67 -6.88 -15.50
CA ARG A 201 -0.72 -5.76 -15.53
C ARG A 201 0.58 -6.10 -16.24
N GLY A 202 1.04 -7.35 -16.18
CA GLY A 202 2.19 -7.82 -16.96
C GLY A 202 1.94 -7.74 -18.46
N MET A 203 0.78 -8.23 -18.92
CA MET A 203 0.38 -8.21 -20.33
C MET A 203 0.25 -6.79 -20.90
N GLU A 204 -0.11 -5.80 -20.07
CA GLU A 204 -0.19 -4.38 -20.49
C GLU A 204 1.18 -3.82 -20.94
N ILE A 205 2.30 -4.39 -20.48
CA ILE A 205 3.66 -3.86 -20.73
C ILE A 205 4.67 -4.91 -21.23
N GLY A 206 4.24 -6.17 -21.44
CA GLY A 206 5.11 -7.25 -21.94
C GLY A 206 5.89 -8.01 -20.87
N PHE A 207 5.49 -7.96 -19.60
CA PHE A 207 6.04 -8.79 -18.53
C PHE A 207 5.17 -10.02 -18.27
N GLY A 208 5.76 -11.09 -17.71
CA GLY A 208 4.99 -12.26 -17.27
C GLY A 208 4.05 -11.95 -16.09
N ALA A 209 4.46 -11.00 -15.23
CA ALA A 209 3.63 -10.44 -14.16
C ALA A 209 4.16 -9.05 -13.77
N ALA A 210 3.27 -8.11 -13.45
CA ALA A 210 3.64 -6.77 -13.00
C ALA A 210 2.75 -6.29 -11.84
N GLU A 211 3.31 -5.43 -10.98
CA GLU A 211 2.50 -4.49 -10.20
C GLU A 211 2.54 -3.13 -10.92
N ALA A 212 1.38 -2.50 -11.04
CA ALA A 212 1.20 -1.25 -11.75
C ALA A 212 0.99 -0.10 -10.77
N PHE A 213 1.51 1.07 -11.13
CA PHE A 213 1.52 2.27 -10.30
C PHE A 213 1.25 3.52 -11.14
N MET A 214 0.83 4.58 -10.46
CA MET A 214 0.83 5.94 -11.01
C MET A 214 2.00 6.72 -10.43
N LEU A 215 2.97 7.07 -11.28
CA LEU A 215 4.04 7.99 -10.95
C LEU A 215 3.48 9.40 -10.81
N VAL A 216 3.54 9.93 -9.58
CA VAL A 216 3.16 11.31 -9.26
C VAL A 216 4.34 12.24 -9.49
N ARG A 217 5.53 11.80 -9.06
CA ARG A 217 6.76 12.58 -9.18
C ARG A 217 7.98 11.67 -9.14
N ASP A 218 8.95 11.94 -10.01
CA ASP A 218 10.31 11.37 -9.93
C ASP A 218 11.34 12.50 -10.07
N GLN A 219 12.37 12.49 -9.24
CA GLN A 219 13.43 13.47 -9.26
C GLN A 219 14.77 12.74 -9.37
N TRP A 220 15.33 12.81 -10.57
CA TRP A 220 16.67 12.32 -10.87
C TRP A 220 17.66 13.47 -10.67
N ALA A 221 18.57 13.34 -9.70
CA ALA A 221 19.62 14.31 -9.41
C ALA A 221 20.98 13.70 -9.75
#